data_AF-A0A521HKA8-F1
#
_entry.id   AF-A0A521HKA8-F1
#
_cell.length_a   1.000
_cell.length_b   1.000
_cell.length_c   1.000
_cell.angle_alpha   90.00
_cell.angle_beta   90.00
_cell.angle_gamma   90.00
#
_symmetry.space_group_name_H-M   'P 1'
#
loop_
_entity.id
_entity.type
_entity.pdbx_description
1 polymer ?
#
loop_
_entity_poly.entity_id
_entity_poly.type
_entity_poly.pdbx_seq_one_letter_code
_entity_poly.pdbx_strand_id
1 'polypeptide(L)'
;MKKSPIRTTVATMTLLALFATAPVAADETCNSPYLSTLIKGQEDYVHVWTLGVKGMGDESDKLVTVDVNPTSKDYGKVVHTLSVGGRGEAHHGGFTDDRRYLWAGRLDDNRIFVFDIGANPAKPKLVRTITDFADRTGFVGPHTFYALPGRMLVQGLSNTKDNGGRNG
;
A
#
# COMPACT_ATOMS: atom_id res chain seq x y z
N MET A 1 66.99 -22.21 23.95
CA MET A 1 66.37 -20.92 23.57
C MET A 1 64.97 -21.20 23.03
N LYS A 2 63.94 -20.62 23.64
CA LYS A 2 62.50 -20.90 23.38
C LYS A 2 62.08 -20.44 21.99
N LYS A 3 61.41 -21.31 21.22
CA LYS A 3 60.71 -20.97 19.97
C LYS A 3 59.37 -20.31 20.31
N SER A 4 59.11 -19.15 19.70
CA SER A 4 57.85 -18.40 19.80
C SER A 4 56.83 -18.90 18.76
N PRO A 5 55.55 -19.15 19.11
CA PRO A 5 54.51 -19.41 18.14
C PRO A 5 53.66 -18.15 17.94
N ILE A 6 54.02 -17.30 16.97
CA ILE A 6 53.15 -16.21 16.48
C ILE A 6 52.65 -16.60 15.11
N ARG A 7 51.71 -17.56 15.01
CA ARG A 7 51.00 -17.85 13.75
C ARG A 7 49.66 -18.55 13.96
N THR A 8 48.74 -18.04 14.80
CA THR A 8 47.37 -18.62 14.81
C THR A 8 46.28 -17.72 15.37
N THR A 9 46.18 -16.44 14.99
CA THR A 9 45.09 -15.60 15.53
C THR A 9 44.50 -14.56 14.58
N VAL A 10 44.63 -14.73 13.27
CA VAL A 10 44.05 -13.77 12.30
C VAL A 10 42.97 -14.39 11.40
N ALA A 11 42.78 -15.72 11.39
CA ALA A 11 41.89 -16.36 10.43
C ALA A 11 40.40 -16.43 10.85
N THR A 12 40.04 -16.17 12.11
CA THR A 12 38.68 -16.44 12.61
C THR A 12 37.76 -15.22 12.64
N MET A 13 38.28 -14.00 12.52
CA MET A 13 37.46 -12.78 12.59
C MET A 13 36.82 -12.37 11.25
N THR A 14 37.30 -12.91 10.13
CA THR A 14 36.81 -12.55 8.79
C THR A 14 35.58 -13.34 8.34
N LEU A 15 35.28 -14.48 8.98
CA LEU A 15 34.19 -15.35 8.55
C LEU A 15 32.82 -15.00 9.15
N LEU A 16 32.78 -14.22 10.23
CA LEU A 16 31.52 -13.78 10.86
C LEU A 16 30.87 -12.57 10.14
N ALA A 17 31.61 -11.84 9.33
CA ALA A 17 31.10 -10.64 8.65
C ALA A 17 30.28 -10.95 7.37
N LEU A 18 30.29 -12.20 6.89
CA LEU A 18 29.65 -12.59 5.63
C LEU A 18 28.17 -12.99 5.76
N PHE A 19 27.63 -13.11 6.98
CA PHE A 19 26.25 -13.60 7.21
C PHE A 19 25.29 -12.56 7.78
N ALA A 20 25.73 -11.31 7.96
CA ALA A 20 24.87 -10.22 8.42
C ALA A 20 24.39 -9.36 7.24
N THR A 21 23.86 -9.96 6.18
CA THR A 21 23.05 -9.22 5.21
C THR A 21 21.68 -9.01 5.83
N ALA A 22 21.49 -7.91 6.55
CA ALA A 22 20.15 -7.44 6.83
C ALA A 22 19.41 -7.30 5.49
N PRO A 23 18.13 -7.71 5.40
CA PRO A 23 17.36 -7.45 4.19
C PRO A 23 17.40 -5.95 3.93
N VAL A 24 17.98 -5.57 2.79
CA VAL A 24 17.90 -4.20 2.30
C VAL A 24 16.44 -3.98 1.95
N ALA A 25 15.70 -3.37 2.87
CA ALA A 25 14.41 -2.78 2.54
C ALA A 25 14.72 -1.59 1.65
N ALA A 26 14.46 -1.72 0.35
CA ALA A 26 14.39 -0.56 -0.50
C ALA A 26 13.13 0.19 -0.10
N ASP A 27 13.28 1.31 0.61
CA ASP A 27 12.19 2.26 0.76
C ASP A 27 11.83 2.73 -0.65
N GLU A 28 10.64 2.36 -1.13
CA GLU A 28 10.21 2.87 -2.41
C GLU A 28 10.02 4.39 -2.31
N THR A 29 10.28 5.07 -3.42
CA THR A 29 10.22 6.52 -3.45
C THR A 29 8.76 7.03 -3.35
N CYS A 30 8.56 8.13 -2.61
CA CYS A 30 7.28 8.78 -2.36
C CYS A 30 6.41 9.01 -3.61
N ASN A 31 5.12 9.32 -3.46
CA ASN A 31 4.28 9.72 -4.60
C ASN A 31 4.55 11.17 -5.06
N SER A 32 5.78 11.46 -5.49
CA SER A 32 6.18 12.77 -6.01
C SER A 32 6.00 12.84 -7.53
N PRO A 33 5.42 13.92 -8.08
CA PRO A 33 5.35 14.12 -9.52
C PRO A 33 6.75 14.20 -10.18
N TYR A 34 7.81 14.42 -9.40
CA TYR A 34 9.19 14.41 -9.87
C TYR A 34 9.80 13.00 -10.00
N LEU A 35 9.08 11.95 -9.59
CA LEU A 35 9.56 10.56 -9.59
C LEU A 35 9.08 9.72 -10.78
N SER A 36 8.14 10.21 -11.58
CA SER A 36 7.70 9.52 -12.81
C SER A 36 8.84 9.27 -13.80
N THR A 37 9.95 10.02 -13.67
CA THR A 37 11.17 9.82 -14.45
C THR A 37 12.19 8.90 -13.77
N LEU A 38 12.04 8.60 -12.48
CA LEU A 38 12.95 7.80 -11.67
C LEU A 38 12.47 6.36 -11.48
N ILE A 39 11.16 6.12 -11.46
CA ILE A 39 10.58 4.78 -11.46
C ILE A 39 10.47 4.31 -12.91
N LYS A 40 11.44 3.49 -13.33
CA LYS A 40 11.50 2.94 -14.71
C LYS A 40 11.34 1.42 -14.78
N GLY A 41 11.12 0.78 -13.64
CA GLY A 41 10.89 -0.66 -13.58
C GLY A 41 9.54 -1.03 -14.19
N GLN A 42 9.44 -2.24 -14.72
CA GLN A 42 8.16 -2.85 -15.09
C GLN A 42 7.38 -3.14 -13.81
N GLU A 43 6.13 -2.68 -13.72
CA GLU A 43 5.21 -3.06 -12.65
C GLU A 43 4.83 -4.53 -12.78
N ASP A 44 4.82 -5.25 -11.66
CA ASP A 44 4.36 -6.64 -11.63
C ASP A 44 2.84 -6.75 -11.44
N TYR A 45 2.24 -5.80 -10.71
CA TYR A 45 0.84 -5.85 -10.34
C TYR A 45 0.15 -4.49 -10.43
N VAL A 46 -1.13 -4.51 -10.79
CA VAL A 46 -2.06 -3.38 -10.63
C VAL A 46 -3.08 -3.73 -9.57
N HIS A 47 -3.24 -2.86 -8.58
CA HIS A 47 -4.30 -2.92 -7.59
C HIS A 47 -5.45 -2.01 -7.99
N VAL A 48 -6.63 -2.59 -8.20
CA VAL A 48 -7.84 -1.88 -8.58
C VAL A 48 -8.81 -1.87 -7.40
N TRP A 49 -9.14 -0.68 -6.92
CA TRP A 49 -10.22 -0.49 -5.95
C TRP A 49 -11.55 -0.47 -6.69
N THR A 50 -12.32 -1.56 -6.55
CA THR A 50 -13.51 -1.79 -7.37
C THR A 50 -14.79 -1.62 -6.58
N LEU A 51 -15.78 -0.99 -7.23
CA LEU A 51 -17.12 -0.76 -6.71
C LEU A 51 -17.99 -2.01 -6.83
N GLY A 52 -18.63 -2.38 -5.72
CA GLY A 52 -19.58 -3.48 -5.63
C GLY A 52 -20.92 -3.13 -6.24
N VAL A 53 -21.39 -3.95 -7.18
CA VAL A 53 -22.68 -3.76 -7.87
C VAL A 53 -23.68 -4.84 -7.43
N LYS A 54 -24.92 -4.43 -7.13
CA LYS A 54 -26.00 -5.36 -6.76
C LYS A 54 -26.21 -6.41 -7.88
N GLY A 55 -26.31 -7.68 -7.49
CA GLY A 55 -26.44 -8.81 -8.41
C GLY A 55 -25.16 -9.24 -9.11
N MET A 56 -24.00 -8.65 -8.80
CA MET A 56 -22.71 -8.97 -9.42
C MET A 56 -21.71 -9.52 -8.39
N GLY A 57 -21.23 -10.74 -8.60
CA GLY A 57 -20.27 -11.39 -7.71
C GLY A 57 -20.82 -11.51 -6.28
N ASP A 58 -20.02 -11.11 -5.28
CA ASP A 58 -20.45 -11.01 -3.88
C ASP A 58 -21.03 -9.63 -3.51
N GLU A 59 -21.26 -8.78 -4.53
CA GLU A 59 -21.75 -7.41 -4.44
C GLU A 59 -20.91 -6.44 -3.59
N SER A 60 -19.72 -6.84 -3.15
CA SER A 60 -18.88 -6.07 -2.24
C SER A 60 -17.93 -5.15 -2.99
N ASP A 61 -17.67 -3.96 -2.43
CA ASP A 61 -16.46 -3.22 -2.73
C ASP A 61 -15.24 -4.11 -2.38
N LYS A 62 -14.22 -4.10 -3.23
CA LYS A 62 -13.06 -5.00 -3.08
C LYS A 62 -11.81 -4.47 -3.74
N LEU A 63 -10.67 -4.92 -3.23
CA LEU A 63 -9.37 -4.74 -3.88
C LEU A 63 -9.09 -5.92 -4.80
N VAL A 64 -8.95 -5.65 -6.10
CA VAL A 64 -8.60 -6.63 -7.12
C VAL A 64 -7.13 -6.46 -7.48
N THR A 65 -6.37 -7.55 -7.52
CA THR A 65 -4.98 -7.54 -7.96
C THR A 65 -4.87 -8.24 -9.31
N VAL A 66 -4.34 -7.52 -10.28
CA VAL A 66 -4.11 -7.98 -11.65
C VAL A 66 -2.61 -8.12 -11.86
N ASP A 67 -2.16 -9.26 -12.39
CA ASP A 67 -0.77 -9.41 -12.84
C ASP A 67 -0.59 -8.66 -14.15
N VAL A 68 0.37 -7.74 -14.16
CA VAL A 68 0.69 -6.89 -15.33
C VAL A 68 2.14 -7.02 -15.76
N ASN A 69 2.87 -8.04 -15.30
CA ASN A 69 4.19 -8.33 -15.83
C ASN A 69 4.04 -9.06 -17.19
N PRO A 70 4.53 -8.50 -18.31
CA PRO A 70 4.38 -9.12 -19.64
C PRO A 70 5.04 -10.49 -19.79
N THR A 71 5.97 -10.83 -18.89
CA THR A 71 6.65 -12.13 -18.86
C THR A 71 5.94 -13.18 -18.00
N SER A 72 4.94 -12.77 -17.21
CA SER A 72 4.15 -13.68 -16.38
C SER A 72 3.21 -14.53 -17.25
N LYS A 73 3.07 -15.82 -16.89
CA LYS A 73 2.06 -16.73 -17.45
C LYS A 73 0.61 -16.28 -17.13
N ASP A 74 0.47 -15.41 -16.13
CA ASP A 74 -0.81 -14.88 -15.66
C ASP A 74 -0.98 -13.40 -16.03
N TYR A 75 -0.15 -12.86 -16.91
CA TYR A 75 -0.30 -11.50 -17.45
C TYR A 75 -1.73 -11.20 -17.90
N GLY A 76 -2.28 -10.09 -17.42
CA GLY A 76 -3.64 -9.63 -17.70
C GLY A 76 -4.74 -10.34 -16.91
N LYS A 77 -4.40 -11.25 -15.99
CA LYS A 77 -5.38 -11.98 -15.17
C LYS A 77 -5.49 -11.41 -13.77
N VAL A 78 -6.69 -11.54 -13.22
CA VAL A 78 -6.92 -11.33 -11.78
C VAL A 78 -6.28 -12.49 -11.01
N VAL A 79 -5.27 -12.18 -10.19
CA VAL A 79 -4.55 -13.16 -9.36
C VAL A 79 -5.03 -13.16 -7.92
N HIS A 80 -5.69 -12.09 -7.47
CA HIS A 80 -6.27 -12.02 -6.12
C HIS A 80 -7.46 -11.06 -6.06
N THR A 81 -8.44 -11.38 -5.20
CA THR A 81 -9.53 -10.50 -4.81
C THR A 81 -9.68 -10.46 -3.30
N LEU A 82 -9.90 -9.27 -2.74
CA LEU A 82 -10.09 -9.05 -1.31
C LEU A 82 -11.30 -8.16 -1.07
N SER A 83 -12.43 -8.78 -0.73
CA SER A 83 -13.69 -8.08 -0.42
C SER A 83 -13.67 -7.53 1.01
N VAL A 84 -14.15 -6.29 1.17
CA VAL A 84 -14.22 -5.62 2.49
C VAL A 84 -15.62 -5.64 3.11
N GLY A 85 -16.61 -6.20 2.39
CA GLY A 85 -18.01 -6.22 2.76
C GLY A 85 -18.76 -4.93 2.41
N GLY A 86 -20.02 -5.07 2.00
CA GLY A 86 -20.92 -3.95 1.72
C GLY A 86 -20.56 -3.14 0.47
N ARG A 87 -21.32 -2.06 0.26
CA ARG A 87 -21.20 -1.14 -0.88
C ARG A 87 -21.29 0.28 -0.37
N GLY A 88 -20.36 1.13 -0.73
CA GLY A 88 -20.41 2.54 -0.34
C GLY A 88 -19.48 3.36 -1.18
N GLU A 89 -19.49 3.06 -2.48
CA GLU A 89 -18.85 3.89 -3.49
C GLU A 89 -17.33 3.88 -3.30
N ALA A 90 -16.74 2.71 -3.58
CA ALA A 90 -15.29 2.59 -3.74
C ALA A 90 -14.83 3.51 -4.88
N HIS A 91 -13.99 4.50 -4.56
CA HIS A 91 -13.68 5.58 -5.52
C HIS A 91 -12.19 5.81 -5.72
N HIS A 92 -11.49 6.23 -4.68
CA HIS A 92 -10.08 6.58 -4.76
C HIS A 92 -9.25 5.90 -3.67
N GLY A 93 -7.95 5.86 -3.92
CA GLY A 93 -6.95 5.42 -2.97
C GLY A 93 -5.57 5.97 -3.32
N GLY A 94 -4.62 5.73 -2.45
CA GLY A 94 -3.24 6.16 -2.61
C GLY A 94 -2.29 5.36 -1.73
N PHE A 95 -1.07 5.19 -2.21
CA PHE A 95 -0.02 4.53 -1.45
C PHE A 95 0.50 5.44 -0.32
N THR A 96 1.03 4.83 0.74
CA THR A 96 1.91 5.51 1.69
C THR A 96 3.21 5.94 1.02
N ASP A 97 3.97 6.81 1.68
CA ASP A 97 5.23 7.33 1.17
C ASP A 97 6.29 6.24 0.94
N ASP A 98 6.27 5.19 1.76
CA ASP A 98 7.09 3.97 1.61
C ASP A 98 6.47 2.91 0.66
N ARG A 99 5.27 3.20 0.12
CA ARG A 99 4.46 2.35 -0.76
C ARG A 99 4.13 0.95 -0.22
N ARG A 100 4.35 0.71 1.07
CA ARG A 100 4.01 -0.55 1.73
C ARG A 100 2.50 -0.73 1.88
N TYR A 101 1.78 0.36 2.10
CA TYR A 101 0.34 0.32 2.33
C TYR A 101 -0.42 1.07 1.24
N LEU A 102 -1.57 0.52 0.86
CA LEU A 102 -2.57 1.21 0.03
C LEU A 102 -3.74 1.62 0.91
N TRP A 103 -4.03 2.91 0.98
CA TRP A 103 -5.21 3.46 1.64
C TRP A 103 -6.29 3.69 0.58
N ALA A 104 -7.52 3.22 0.81
CA ALA A 104 -8.63 3.40 -0.13
C ALA A 104 -9.91 3.81 0.59
N GLY A 105 -10.61 4.79 0.03
CA GLY A 105 -11.83 5.36 0.60
C GLY A 105 -13.11 4.83 -0.02
N ARG A 106 -14.18 4.88 0.77
CA ARG A 106 -15.58 4.79 0.34
C ARG A 106 -16.25 6.13 0.57
N LEU A 107 -16.83 6.73 -0.48
CA LEU A 107 -17.42 8.06 -0.34
C LEU A 107 -18.68 8.03 0.52
N ASP A 108 -19.55 7.04 0.35
CA ASP A 108 -20.89 7.05 0.94
C ASP A 108 -20.88 6.87 2.46
N ASP A 109 -20.01 6.00 2.97
CA ASP A 109 -20.00 5.61 4.39
C ASP A 109 -18.76 6.09 5.15
N ASN A 110 -17.94 6.93 4.52
CA ASN A 110 -16.75 7.56 5.09
C ASN A 110 -15.69 6.57 5.59
N ARG A 111 -15.74 5.31 5.17
CA ARG A 111 -14.76 4.30 5.59
C ARG A 111 -13.49 4.43 4.77
N ILE A 112 -12.35 4.24 5.44
CA ILE A 112 -11.04 4.14 4.81
C ILE A 112 -10.45 2.78 5.17
N PHE A 113 -9.99 2.05 4.16
CA PHE A 113 -9.37 0.74 4.29
C PHE A 113 -7.88 0.86 4.05
N VAL A 114 -7.08 0.22 4.89
CA VAL A 114 -5.62 0.17 4.77
C VAL A 114 -5.21 -1.25 4.47
N PHE A 115 -4.65 -1.46 3.29
CA PHE A 115 -4.16 -2.74 2.81
C PHE A 115 -2.63 -2.78 2.90
N ASP A 116 -2.07 -3.82 3.51
CA ASP A 116 -0.65 -4.16 3.36
C ASP A 116 -0.45 -4.83 2.01
N ILE A 117 0.30 -4.17 1.14
CA ILE A 117 0.69 -4.68 -0.18
C ILE A 117 2.19 -5.00 -0.21
N GLY A 118 3.01 -4.43 0.68
CA GLY A 118 4.45 -4.64 0.68
C GLY A 118 4.88 -6.04 1.11
N ALA A 119 4.11 -6.71 1.99
CA ALA A 119 4.44 -8.07 2.42
C ALA A 119 4.28 -9.12 1.30
N ASN A 120 3.26 -8.96 0.46
CA ASN A 120 3.04 -9.78 -0.74
C ASN A 120 2.14 -9.00 -1.71
N PRO A 121 2.71 -8.33 -2.72
CA PRO A 121 1.93 -7.55 -3.67
C PRO A 121 0.91 -8.41 -4.42
N ALA A 122 1.21 -9.66 -4.74
CA ALA A 122 0.24 -10.56 -5.40
C ALA A 122 -0.97 -10.92 -4.52
N LYS A 123 -0.88 -10.75 -3.20
CA LYS A 123 -1.91 -11.14 -2.23
C LYS A 123 -1.98 -10.14 -1.06
N PRO A 124 -2.56 -8.94 -1.30
CA PRO A 124 -2.71 -7.92 -0.26
C PRO A 124 -3.55 -8.38 0.92
N LYS A 125 -3.36 -7.74 2.07
CA LYS A 125 -4.15 -8.00 3.29
C LYS A 125 -4.76 -6.72 3.84
N LEU A 126 -6.02 -6.75 4.23
CA LEU A 126 -6.63 -5.65 5.00
C LEU A 126 -6.04 -5.68 6.41
N VAL A 127 -5.34 -4.62 6.79
CA VAL A 127 -4.71 -4.51 8.12
C VAL A 127 -5.43 -3.53 9.04
N ARG A 128 -6.22 -2.61 8.48
CA ARG A 128 -7.00 -1.66 9.27
C ARG A 128 -8.20 -1.13 8.49
N THR A 129 -9.29 -0.86 9.21
CA THR A 129 -10.41 -0.04 8.74
C THR A 129 -10.55 1.15 9.67
N ILE A 130 -10.61 2.35 9.11
CA ILE A 130 -10.89 3.60 9.82
C ILE A 130 -12.37 3.91 9.59
N THR A 131 -13.12 4.03 10.68
CA THR A 131 -14.58 4.20 10.66
C THR A 131 -15.05 5.50 11.30
N ASP A 132 -14.12 6.28 11.88
CA ASP A 132 -14.40 7.52 12.60
C ASP A 132 -13.92 8.77 11.83
N PHE A 133 -13.66 8.67 10.51
CA PHE A 133 -13.19 9.80 9.70
C PHE A 133 -14.10 11.03 9.84
N ALA A 134 -15.42 10.84 9.68
CA ALA A 134 -16.39 11.92 9.78
C ALA A 134 -16.44 12.52 11.19
N ASP A 135 -16.48 11.68 12.21
CA ASP A 135 -16.56 12.10 13.62
C ASP A 135 -15.30 12.86 14.07
N ARG A 136 -14.13 12.44 13.58
CA ARG A 136 -12.83 13.02 13.94
C ARG A 136 -12.53 14.33 13.22
N THR A 137 -13.01 14.48 12.00
CA THR A 137 -12.58 15.57 11.12
C THR A 137 -13.68 16.60 10.83
N GLY A 138 -14.95 16.19 10.95
CA GLY A 138 -16.09 16.98 10.47
C GLY A 138 -16.24 16.98 8.94
N PHE A 139 -15.43 16.22 8.21
CA PHE A 139 -15.52 16.05 6.75
C PHE A 139 -16.13 14.70 6.37
N VAL A 140 -16.76 14.64 5.20
CA VAL A 140 -17.34 13.41 4.63
C VAL A 140 -16.84 13.20 3.20
N GLY A 141 -16.98 11.97 2.68
CA GLY A 141 -16.55 11.58 1.35
C GLY A 141 -15.02 11.61 1.20
N PRO A 142 -14.26 10.71 1.85
CA PRO A 142 -12.80 10.65 1.71
C PRO A 142 -12.44 10.29 0.26
N HIS A 143 -11.81 11.24 -0.43
CA HIS A 143 -11.64 11.21 -1.88
C HIS A 143 -10.15 11.14 -2.26
N THR A 144 -9.43 12.26 -2.32
CA THR A 144 -8.03 12.25 -2.76
C THR A 144 -7.11 11.81 -1.63
N PHE A 145 -6.30 10.78 -1.88
CA PHE A 145 -5.27 10.28 -0.95
C PHE A 145 -3.89 10.67 -1.46
N TYR A 146 -3.15 11.41 -0.65
CA TYR A 146 -1.81 11.87 -1.00
C TYR A 146 -0.80 11.53 0.10
N ALA A 147 0.30 10.90 -0.30
CA ALA A 147 1.39 10.56 0.60
C ALA A 147 2.15 11.81 1.01
N LEU A 148 2.30 12.01 2.32
CA LEU A 148 3.29 12.90 2.92
C LEU A 148 4.28 12.05 3.72
N PRO A 149 5.51 12.55 4.00
CA PRO A 149 6.45 11.81 4.83
C PRO A 149 5.83 11.38 6.17
N GLY A 150 5.74 10.07 6.38
CA GLY A 150 5.19 9.41 7.57
C GLY A 150 3.68 9.56 7.80
N ARG A 151 2.89 10.07 6.84
CA ARG A 151 1.45 10.30 7.02
C ARG A 151 0.68 10.38 5.71
N MET A 152 -0.64 10.20 5.79
CA MET A 152 -1.54 10.42 4.65
C MET A 152 -2.28 11.75 4.81
N LEU A 153 -2.31 12.53 3.73
CA LEU A 153 -3.29 13.60 3.54
C LEU A 153 -4.49 13.02 2.79
N VAL A 154 -5.69 13.21 3.34
CA VAL A 154 -6.94 12.73 2.75
C VAL A 154 -7.90 13.90 2.62
N GLN A 155 -8.36 14.16 1.39
CA GLN A 155 -9.34 15.21 1.13
C GLN A 155 -10.76 14.69 1.33
N GLY A 156 -11.61 15.51 1.97
CA GLY A 156 -13.04 15.27 2.08
C GLY A 156 -13.80 16.10 1.04
N LEU A 157 -14.81 15.49 0.41
CA LEU A 157 -15.69 16.17 -0.54
C LEU A 157 -16.58 17.23 0.12
N SER A 158 -16.99 16.98 1.35
CA SER A 158 -18.02 17.77 2.03
C SER A 158 -17.84 17.72 3.55
N ASN A 159 -18.86 18.14 4.30
CA ASN A 159 -18.83 18.25 5.75
C ASN A 159 -20.06 17.62 6.41
N THR A 160 -19.91 17.24 7.68
CA THR A 160 -20.95 16.55 8.46
C THR A 160 -22.14 17.42 8.87
N LYS A 161 -22.08 18.75 8.69
CA LYS A 161 -23.13 19.67 9.18
C LYS A 161 -24.30 19.77 8.22
N ASP A 162 -24.02 19.90 6.93
CA ASP A 162 -25.03 20.15 5.90
C ASP A 162 -24.80 19.41 4.58
N ASN A 163 -23.71 18.62 4.46
CA ASN A 163 -23.29 17.98 3.22
C ASN A 163 -23.18 18.95 2.01
N GLY A 164 -22.92 20.24 2.27
CA GLY A 164 -22.72 21.27 1.25
C GLY A 164 -21.32 21.29 0.65
N GLY A 165 -21.04 22.19 -0.29
CA GLY A 165 -19.78 22.23 -1.07
C GLY A 165 -18.50 22.61 -0.32
N ARG A 166 -18.48 22.56 1.03
CA ARG A 166 -17.28 22.80 1.82
C ARG A 166 -16.40 21.56 1.84
N ASN A 167 -15.31 21.61 1.09
CA ASN A 167 -14.25 20.60 1.06
C ASN A 167 -13.12 20.91 2.06
N GLY A 168 -12.20 19.96 2.25
CA GLY A 168 -11.05 20.08 3.16
C GLY A 168 -10.03 18.99 2.99
#